data_AF-A0A535FWI1-F1
#
_entry.id   AF-A0A535FWI1-F1
#
_cell.length_a   1.000
_cell.length_b   1.000
_cell.length_c   1.000
_cell.angle_alpha   90.00
_cell.angle_beta   90.00
_cell.angle_gamma   90.00
#
_symmetry.space_group_name_H-M   'P 1'
#
loop_
_entity.id
_entity.type
_entity.pdbx_description
1 polymer ?
#
loop_
_entity_poly.entity_id
_entity_poly.type
_entity_poly.pdbx_seq_one_letter_code
_entity_poly.pdbx_strand_id
1 'polypeptide(L)'
;MRGVSKRGLRSVVIAAAMLAAVGASASSIVDGATNTRVLTRYSLVHGCYRLYSRTASGSAIAPTVGPFRMQAAALGIYLLYGPRNQYVTDKGAGALAGESSPSTAAEWRVLGTARSGFTIANLSTQTTLPVRFVPAQGCATYPEAQVDAAGTPPGGPSPGATVSGTMEGHAHVTAFELFGGDWHCGRPWHPFGAPSALPADCSPYQQGANGAVEAFLDFGGPTRPSDMHGWPTFREWPGPTRLAEEGDYYTAIERAWKAGMRVMVTQLVDNEALCSVMTKKHNPCNDMSSVHIQSRDLHALQDYIDAQSGGPGKGWFRIVTDPFQARRVINQGKLAVVEGIEVSRILGCGEHYDVPECNQAQIDAGLKEVRSLGVRTFFPVHEFDNAFGGTKMIAGDVGAVVNAGNRDETGSFWTVKSCPAQVQDAEQVTIPATGATANLLNGPLASLLHGSPLPVYPPAPHCNVRGLTALGAYLIRKMIEQHLLIQTDHMSSKTADAAVAIAEQHHYSGVVSAHCCSSPQLFHRIYAIGGYVNPPVGPGSAFVQTWKNDRAVSEPKYSFGFGWGSDMNGLAAQPGPYLPEIGYPFRSYDGRVTFTR
;
A
#
# COMPACT_ATOMS: atom_id res chain seq x y z
N MET A 1 67.38 -15.98 -62.15
CA MET A 1 67.40 -14.99 -61.05
C MET A 1 66.41 -15.50 -60.01
N ARG A 2 66.88 -16.24 -58.99
CA ARG A 2 67.32 -15.75 -57.66
C ARG A 2 66.23 -14.91 -57.00
N GLY A 3 65.68 -15.21 -55.82
CA GLY A 3 65.90 -16.21 -54.77
C GLY A 3 64.86 -15.92 -53.66
N VAL A 4 64.21 -16.90 -53.00
CA VAL A 4 64.69 -17.68 -51.83
C VAL A 4 64.87 -16.76 -50.60
N SER A 5 64.26 -16.96 -49.41
CA SER A 5 64.30 -18.15 -48.52
C SER A 5 63.30 -17.98 -47.34
N LYS A 6 62.40 -18.94 -47.06
CA LYS A 6 62.43 -20.01 -45.99
C LYS A 6 62.43 -19.50 -44.54
N ARG A 7 61.36 -19.70 -43.74
CA ARG A 7 60.93 -20.94 -43.02
C ARG A 7 61.99 -21.58 -42.12
N GLY A 8 61.68 -21.64 -40.81
CA GLY A 8 61.88 -22.82 -39.95
C GLY A 8 60.56 -23.05 -39.18
N LEU A 9 59.77 -24.14 -39.35
CA LEU A 9 59.95 -25.55 -38.94
C LEU A 9 60.17 -25.67 -37.41
N ARG A 10 59.47 -26.47 -36.59
CA ARG A 10 58.69 -27.72 -36.76
C ARG A 10 57.75 -27.88 -35.55
N SER A 11 56.49 -28.27 -35.77
CA SER A 11 55.89 -29.58 -35.43
C SER A 11 55.52 -29.78 -33.95
N VAL A 12 54.26 -30.15 -33.68
CA VAL A 12 53.86 -31.47 -33.14
C VAL A 12 52.32 -31.54 -33.04
N VAL A 13 51.84 -32.75 -33.35
CA VAL A 13 50.48 -33.31 -33.36
C VAL A 13 49.80 -33.25 -31.97
N ILE A 14 48.47 -33.34 -31.91
CA ILE A 14 47.60 -34.12 -30.96
C ILE A 14 46.17 -33.54 -31.10
N ALA A 15 45.29 -34.19 -31.86
CA ALA A 15 44.41 -35.30 -31.47
C ALA A 15 43.27 -34.87 -30.52
N ALA A 16 42.05 -35.09 -31.00
CA ALA A 16 40.80 -34.93 -30.26
C ALA A 16 40.70 -35.91 -29.10
N ALA A 17 40.23 -35.44 -27.95
CA ALA A 17 39.64 -36.27 -26.91
C ALA A 17 38.55 -35.47 -26.19
N MET A 18 37.33 -36.00 -26.23
CA MET A 18 36.26 -35.64 -25.31
C MET A 18 36.69 -35.99 -23.88
N LEU A 19 36.46 -35.09 -22.93
CA LEU A 19 36.33 -35.45 -21.53
C LEU A 19 35.33 -34.53 -20.85
N ALA A 20 34.32 -35.18 -20.27
CA ALA A 20 33.42 -34.62 -19.28
C ALA A 20 34.24 -34.07 -18.10
N ALA A 21 33.95 -32.85 -17.69
CA ALA A 21 34.42 -32.31 -16.41
C ALA A 21 33.21 -31.80 -15.63
N VAL A 22 32.96 -32.51 -14.53
CA VAL A 22 32.07 -32.18 -13.43
C VAL A 22 32.33 -30.73 -13.01
N GLY A 23 31.31 -29.88 -13.09
CA GLY A 23 31.35 -28.52 -12.56
C GLY A 23 31.45 -28.57 -11.05
N ALA A 24 32.67 -28.46 -10.54
CA ALA A 24 32.94 -28.24 -9.12
C ALA A 24 32.36 -26.87 -8.73
N SER A 25 31.40 -26.89 -7.82
CA SER A 25 30.91 -25.73 -7.08
C SER A 25 32.11 -25.00 -6.49
N ALA A 26 32.37 -23.77 -6.95
CA ALA A 26 33.35 -22.89 -6.33
C ALA A 26 32.81 -22.46 -4.96
N SER A 27 33.14 -23.25 -3.94
CA SER A 27 33.07 -22.83 -2.54
C SER A 27 34.06 -21.68 -2.36
N SER A 28 33.55 -20.46 -2.33
CA SER A 28 34.30 -19.32 -1.80
C SER A 28 34.58 -19.61 -0.32
N ILE A 29 35.83 -19.97 -0.04
CA ILE A 29 36.40 -20.05 1.30
C ILE A 29 36.39 -18.62 1.85
N VAL A 30 35.43 -18.34 2.72
CA VAL A 30 35.38 -17.12 3.51
C VAL A 30 36.40 -17.30 4.63
N ASP A 31 37.37 -16.39 4.69
CA ASP A 31 38.30 -16.28 5.81
C ASP A 31 37.53 -16.30 7.15
N GLY A 32 37.92 -17.25 8.00
CA GLY A 32 37.35 -17.49 9.31
C GLY A 32 37.69 -16.37 10.29
N ALA A 33 36.91 -15.30 10.26
CA ALA A 33 36.63 -14.50 11.44
C ALA A 33 35.26 -14.92 11.96
N THR A 34 35.22 -15.82 12.96
CA THR A 34 34.02 -16.09 13.75
C THR A 34 33.66 -14.84 14.56
N ASN A 35 33.07 -13.86 13.88
CA ASN A 35 32.37 -12.77 14.51
C ASN A 35 31.04 -13.39 15.01
N THR A 36 31.07 -14.04 16.18
CA THR A 36 29.88 -14.57 16.83
C THR A 36 28.99 -13.38 17.16
N ARG A 37 28.12 -13.02 16.21
CA ARG A 37 27.18 -11.91 16.34
C ARG A 37 26.42 -12.13 17.64
N VAL A 38 26.61 -11.22 18.59
CA VAL A 38 25.97 -11.31 19.89
C VAL A 38 24.46 -11.35 19.69
N LEU A 39 23.83 -12.43 20.14
CA LEU A 39 22.39 -12.58 20.03
C LEU A 39 21.71 -11.46 20.81
N THR A 40 20.73 -10.84 20.17
CA THR A 40 19.76 -9.93 20.76
C THR A 40 18.39 -10.55 20.62
N ARG A 41 17.40 -10.02 21.34
CA ARG A 41 16.00 -10.47 21.18
C ARG A 41 15.46 -10.30 19.76
N TYR A 42 16.07 -9.46 18.92
CA TYR A 42 15.64 -9.20 17.55
C TYR A 42 16.46 -9.97 16.49
N SER A 43 17.73 -10.28 16.78
CA SER A 43 18.59 -11.00 15.83
C SER A 43 18.28 -12.51 15.76
N LEU A 44 17.27 -12.97 16.48
CA LEU A 44 16.81 -14.36 16.43
C LEU A 44 15.96 -14.63 15.18
N VAL A 45 15.32 -13.59 14.63
CA VAL A 45 14.56 -13.68 13.37
C VAL A 45 15.38 -14.34 12.28
N HIS A 46 14.76 -15.07 11.35
CA HIS A 46 15.54 -15.74 10.30
C HIS A 46 16.17 -17.09 10.76
N GLY A 47 16.57 -17.19 12.03
CA GLY A 47 17.42 -18.28 12.52
C GLY A 47 16.69 -19.59 12.87
N CYS A 48 17.51 -20.64 13.03
CA CYS A 48 17.12 -22.00 13.39
C CYS A 48 17.78 -22.38 14.72
N TYR A 49 16.99 -22.74 15.74
CA TYR A 49 17.48 -22.97 17.09
C TYR A 49 16.81 -24.14 17.81
N ARG A 50 17.57 -24.83 18.66
CA ARG A 50 17.03 -25.61 19.78
C ARG A 50 16.99 -24.73 21.02
N LEU A 51 15.91 -24.85 21.79
CA LEU A 51 15.72 -24.12 23.04
C LEU A 51 16.01 -25.07 24.21
N TYR A 52 16.79 -24.58 25.16
CA TYR A 52 17.09 -25.28 26.41
C TYR A 52 16.72 -24.39 27.58
N SER A 53 16.14 -24.99 28.63
CA SER A 53 15.88 -24.31 29.89
C SER A 53 17.19 -23.82 30.50
N ARG A 54 17.18 -22.61 31.06
CA ARG A 54 18.30 -22.09 31.89
C ARG A 54 18.18 -22.50 33.37
N THR A 55 17.22 -23.33 33.73
CA THR A 55 17.17 -23.96 35.05
C THR A 55 18.30 -25.00 35.20
N ALA A 56 18.56 -25.45 36.43
CA ALA A 56 19.61 -26.42 36.74
C ALA A 56 19.51 -27.73 35.91
N SER A 57 18.31 -28.10 35.45
CA SER A 57 18.10 -29.32 34.66
C SER A 57 18.60 -29.20 33.21
N GLY A 58 18.79 -27.98 32.68
CA GLY A 58 19.25 -27.76 31.31
C GLY A 58 18.40 -28.42 30.22
N SER A 59 17.16 -28.80 30.53
CA SER A 59 16.33 -29.68 29.68
C SER A 59 15.92 -28.97 28.39
N ALA A 60 15.83 -29.72 27.29
CA ALA A 60 15.32 -29.19 26.03
C ALA A 60 13.84 -28.84 26.15
N ILE A 61 13.44 -27.70 25.58
CA ILE A 61 12.06 -27.21 25.56
C ILE A 61 11.37 -27.72 24.29
N ALA A 62 10.22 -28.36 24.46
CA ALA A 62 9.44 -29.01 23.38
C ALA A 62 10.33 -29.84 22.41
N PRO A 63 11.14 -30.79 22.92
CA PRO A 63 12.20 -31.46 22.14
C PRO A 63 11.68 -32.28 20.96
N THR A 64 10.42 -32.74 21.02
CA THR A 64 9.74 -33.50 19.97
C THR A 64 9.18 -32.62 18.85
N VAL A 65 9.03 -31.32 19.10
CA VAL A 65 8.53 -30.32 18.14
C VAL A 65 9.67 -29.53 17.51
N GLY A 66 10.78 -29.33 18.23
CA GLY A 66 11.95 -28.61 17.72
C GLY A 66 12.85 -29.45 16.79
N PRO A 67 13.86 -28.83 16.14
CA PRO A 67 14.31 -27.44 16.27
C PRO A 67 13.33 -26.42 15.65
N PHE A 68 13.48 -25.14 16.02
CA PHE A 68 12.53 -24.09 15.67
C PHE A 68 13.13 -23.04 14.76
N ARG A 69 12.43 -22.77 13.67
CA ARG A 69 12.54 -21.55 12.90
C ARG A 69 11.92 -20.42 13.73
N MET A 70 12.71 -19.40 14.05
CA MET A 70 12.24 -18.21 14.77
C MET A 70 11.58 -17.25 13.79
N GLN A 71 10.29 -17.42 13.52
CA GLN A 71 9.54 -16.54 12.64
C GLN A 71 9.03 -15.34 13.45
N ALA A 72 9.33 -14.11 13.02
CA ALA A 72 8.86 -12.93 13.73
C ALA A 72 7.36 -12.71 13.44
N ALA A 73 6.57 -12.64 14.51
CA ALA A 73 5.16 -12.22 14.46
C ALA A 73 5.03 -10.70 14.65
N ALA A 74 5.94 -10.13 15.46
CA ALA A 74 6.10 -8.70 15.69
C ALA A 74 7.48 -8.44 16.32
N LEU A 75 7.80 -7.19 16.66
CA LEU A 75 9.08 -6.82 17.27
C LEU A 75 9.35 -7.60 18.57
N GLY A 76 10.27 -8.58 18.49
CA GLY A 76 10.65 -9.42 19.63
C GLY A 76 9.60 -10.45 20.02
N ILE A 77 8.57 -10.68 19.20
CA ILE A 77 7.56 -11.73 19.37
C ILE A 77 7.77 -12.74 18.23
N TYR A 78 7.82 -14.02 18.59
CA TYR A 78 8.13 -15.09 17.65
C TYR A 78 7.13 -16.22 17.70
N LEU A 79 6.90 -16.78 16.53
CA LEU A 79 6.36 -18.11 16.34
C LEU A 79 7.54 -19.09 16.33
N LEU A 80 7.48 -20.10 17.20
CA LEU A 80 8.47 -21.19 17.24
C LEU A 80 7.99 -22.29 16.29
N TYR A 81 8.46 -22.25 15.04
CA TYR A 81 7.94 -23.12 13.97
C TYR A 81 8.83 -24.34 13.75
N GLY A 82 8.28 -25.53 14.01
CA GLY A 82 8.98 -26.81 13.94
C GLY A 82 9.01 -27.46 12.55
N PRO A 83 9.80 -28.53 12.36
CA PRO A 83 10.03 -29.19 11.07
C PRO A 83 8.79 -29.94 10.54
N ARG A 84 7.77 -30.15 11.38
CA ARG A 84 6.49 -30.77 11.01
C ARG A 84 5.40 -29.74 10.70
N ASN A 85 5.78 -28.51 10.37
CA ASN A 85 4.88 -27.39 10.09
C ASN A 85 3.95 -27.07 11.27
N GLN A 86 4.51 -27.11 12.48
CA GLN A 86 3.78 -26.93 13.73
C GLN A 86 4.32 -25.73 14.53
N TYR A 87 3.43 -24.99 15.16
CA TYR A 87 3.71 -23.94 16.12
C TYR A 87 3.80 -24.53 17.52
N VAL A 88 4.79 -24.10 18.32
CA VAL A 88 4.77 -24.40 19.76
C VAL A 88 3.74 -23.52 20.45
N THR A 89 2.73 -24.14 21.04
CA THR A 89 1.65 -23.47 21.77
C THR A 89 1.74 -23.70 23.27
N ASP A 90 1.28 -22.73 24.05
CA ASP A 90 0.94 -22.90 25.46
C ASP A 90 -0.53 -22.50 25.69
N LYS A 91 -1.31 -23.44 26.21
CA LYS A 91 -2.74 -23.29 26.54
C LYS A 91 -3.00 -23.30 28.05
N GLY A 92 -1.97 -23.22 28.88
CA GLY A 92 -2.09 -23.15 30.34
C GLY A 92 -2.30 -24.50 31.03
N ALA A 93 -2.22 -25.61 30.29
CA ALA A 93 -2.38 -26.98 30.80
C ALA A 93 -1.07 -27.61 31.32
N GLY A 94 0.00 -26.81 31.46
CA GLY A 94 1.29 -27.26 32.01
C GLY A 94 2.24 -27.98 31.04
N ALA A 95 1.77 -28.35 29.84
CA ALA A 95 2.60 -28.93 28.78
C ALA A 95 2.51 -28.13 27.48
N LEU A 96 3.68 -27.85 26.88
CA LEU A 96 3.76 -27.24 25.54
C LEU A 96 3.38 -28.26 24.48
N ALA A 97 2.61 -27.83 23.47
CA ALA A 97 2.15 -28.68 22.37
C ALA A 97 2.63 -28.14 21.02
N GLY A 98 2.62 -29.01 20.00
CA GLY A 98 2.80 -28.63 18.61
C GLY A 98 1.46 -28.62 17.89
N GLU A 99 1.06 -27.48 17.33
CA GLU A 99 -0.22 -27.32 16.62
C GLU A 99 0.00 -26.86 15.18
N SER A 100 -0.83 -27.32 14.25
CA SER A 100 -0.75 -26.94 12.83
C SER A 100 -1.30 -25.55 12.55
N SER A 101 -2.19 -25.04 13.42
CA SER A 101 -2.86 -23.76 13.23
C SER A 101 -2.27 -22.72 14.18
N PRO A 102 -1.99 -21.49 13.70
CA PRO A 102 -1.50 -20.43 14.56
C PRO A 102 -2.62 -19.87 15.46
N SER A 103 -2.24 -19.31 16.60
CA SER A 103 -3.11 -18.57 17.53
C SER A 103 -2.23 -17.73 18.46
N THR A 104 -2.83 -16.88 19.30
CA THR A 104 -2.08 -16.14 20.33
C THR A 104 -1.33 -17.05 21.31
N ALA A 105 -1.79 -18.30 21.49
CA ALA A 105 -1.08 -19.32 22.25
C ALA A 105 0.26 -19.73 21.63
N ALA A 106 0.51 -19.45 20.35
CA ALA A 106 1.76 -19.69 19.65
C ALA A 106 2.72 -18.49 19.63
N GLU A 107 2.32 -17.35 20.20
CA GLU A 107 3.13 -16.13 20.20
C GLU A 107 3.99 -16.04 21.46
N TRP A 108 5.30 -15.99 21.27
CA TRP A 108 6.30 -15.96 22.34
C TRP A 108 7.11 -14.67 22.30
N ARG A 109 6.93 -13.81 23.31
CA ARG A 109 7.74 -12.60 23.50
C ARG A 109 9.10 -12.97 24.06
N VAL A 110 10.18 -12.58 23.38
CA VAL A 110 11.56 -12.74 23.84
C VAL A 110 12.00 -11.49 24.61
N LEU A 111 12.45 -11.71 25.84
CA LEU A 111 12.98 -10.69 26.74
C LEU A 111 14.45 -10.98 27.06
N GLY A 112 15.16 -9.96 27.54
CA GLY A 112 16.56 -10.07 27.94
C GLY A 112 17.57 -9.96 26.78
N THR A 113 18.79 -10.38 27.05
CA THR A 113 19.97 -10.25 26.18
C THR A 113 20.88 -11.46 26.33
N ALA A 114 21.90 -11.62 25.48
CA ALA A 114 22.90 -12.66 25.71
C ALA A 114 23.64 -12.52 27.06
N ARG A 115 23.74 -11.29 27.64
CA ARG A 115 24.45 -11.03 28.91
C ARG A 115 23.60 -11.35 30.13
N SER A 116 22.35 -10.87 30.18
CA SER A 116 21.38 -11.22 31.23
C SER A 116 20.79 -12.63 31.05
N GLY A 117 21.00 -13.19 29.86
CA GLY A 117 20.29 -14.29 29.26
C GLY A 117 18.82 -13.97 28.94
N PHE A 118 18.19 -14.92 28.26
CA PHE A 118 16.88 -14.73 27.65
C PHE A 118 15.76 -15.40 28.45
N THR A 119 14.57 -14.84 28.31
CA THR A 119 13.30 -15.42 28.77
C THR A 119 12.31 -15.33 27.60
N ILE A 120 11.50 -16.35 27.40
CA ILE A 120 10.31 -16.28 26.54
C ILE A 120 9.06 -16.22 27.41
N ALA A 121 8.12 -15.36 27.04
CA ALA A 121 6.82 -15.22 27.68
C ALA A 121 5.71 -15.50 26.66
N ASN A 122 4.81 -16.43 26.96
CA ASN A 122 3.66 -16.69 26.09
C ASN A 122 2.64 -15.55 26.20
N LEU A 123 2.09 -15.07 25.08
CA LEU A 123 1.14 -13.96 25.11
C LEU A 123 -0.24 -14.35 25.64
N SER A 124 -0.68 -15.60 25.44
CA SER A 124 -1.99 -16.08 25.89
C SER A 124 -2.01 -16.41 27.39
N THR A 125 -0.97 -17.07 27.90
CA THR A 125 -0.95 -17.63 29.27
C THR A 125 -0.08 -16.84 30.23
N GLN A 126 0.76 -15.94 29.72
CA GLN A 126 1.80 -15.24 30.47
C GLN A 126 2.86 -16.17 31.09
N THR A 127 2.88 -17.46 30.76
CA THR A 127 3.92 -18.40 31.19
C THR A 127 5.29 -17.92 30.73
N THR A 128 6.24 -17.81 31.67
CA THR A 128 7.61 -17.41 31.37
C THR A 128 8.60 -18.55 31.51
N LEU A 129 9.47 -18.74 30.53
CA LEU A 129 10.51 -19.75 30.51
C LEU A 129 11.88 -19.09 30.33
N PRO A 130 12.83 -19.23 31.27
CA PRO A 130 14.22 -18.85 31.06
C PRO A 130 14.86 -19.77 30.01
N VAL A 131 15.39 -19.21 28.92
CA VAL A 131 15.86 -20.00 27.77
C VAL A 131 17.26 -19.65 27.30
N ARG A 132 17.91 -20.66 26.72
CA ARG A 132 19.11 -20.52 25.90
C ARG A 132 18.79 -20.97 24.48
N PHE A 133 19.06 -20.09 23.52
CA PHE A 133 18.97 -20.40 22.10
C PHE A 133 20.29 -21.04 21.64
N VAL A 134 20.21 -22.24 21.08
CA VAL A 134 21.37 -22.97 20.54
C VAL A 134 21.17 -23.15 19.05
N PRO A 135 22.08 -22.65 18.19
CA PRO A 135 21.96 -22.83 16.75
C PRO A 135 21.74 -24.29 16.37
N ALA A 136 20.83 -24.50 15.43
CA ALA A 136 20.45 -25.82 14.92
C ALA A 136 20.34 -25.79 13.39
N GLN A 137 20.09 -26.96 12.82
CA GLN A 137 19.81 -27.15 11.39
C GLN A 137 18.52 -27.95 11.22
N GLY A 138 17.95 -27.95 10.02
CA GLY A 138 16.75 -28.74 9.71
C GLY A 138 15.44 -28.13 10.21
N CYS A 139 15.40 -26.81 10.46
CA CYS A 139 14.14 -26.12 10.70
C CYS A 139 13.31 -26.01 9.41
N ALA A 140 11.98 -26.04 9.53
CA ALA A 140 11.10 -25.83 8.39
C ALA A 140 11.22 -24.40 7.82
N THR A 141 10.97 -24.31 6.51
CA THR A 141 10.67 -23.03 5.86
C THR A 141 9.29 -22.57 6.30
N TYR A 142 9.19 -21.34 6.79
CA TYR A 142 7.90 -20.76 7.13
C TYR A 142 7.11 -20.45 5.85
N PRO A 143 5.79 -20.73 5.79
CA PRO A 143 4.97 -20.42 4.62
C PRO A 143 4.77 -18.91 4.51
N GLU A 144 5.63 -18.25 3.75
CA GLU A 144 5.61 -16.80 3.52
C GLU A 144 5.78 -16.48 2.03
N ALA A 145 5.16 -15.40 1.57
CA ALA A 145 5.37 -14.89 0.23
C ALA A 145 6.85 -14.52 0.02
N GLN A 146 7.41 -14.92 -1.11
CA GLN A 146 8.77 -14.55 -1.46
C GLN A 146 8.76 -13.24 -2.26
N VAL A 147 9.91 -12.57 -2.27
CA VAL A 147 10.10 -11.35 -3.07
C VAL A 147 10.62 -11.70 -4.47
N ASP A 148 11.11 -12.93 -4.68
CA ASP A 148 11.71 -13.46 -5.91
C ASP A 148 12.67 -12.47 -6.58
N ALA A 149 13.56 -11.89 -5.75
CA ALA A 149 14.54 -10.90 -6.17
C ALA A 149 15.85 -11.05 -5.39
N ALA A 150 16.97 -10.96 -6.10
CA ALA A 150 18.31 -11.04 -5.54
C ALA A 150 19.08 -9.74 -5.77
N GLY A 151 19.66 -9.20 -4.70
CA GLY A 151 20.40 -7.94 -4.69
C GLY A 151 19.86 -6.94 -3.67
N THR A 152 20.60 -5.86 -3.49
CA THR A 152 20.25 -4.78 -2.54
C THR A 152 20.21 -3.45 -3.28
N PRO A 153 19.14 -2.65 -3.11
CA PRO A 153 19.10 -1.30 -3.65
C PRO A 153 20.27 -0.44 -3.15
N PRO A 154 20.81 0.45 -3.99
CA PRO A 154 21.89 1.35 -3.58
C PRO A 154 21.44 2.32 -2.49
N GLY A 155 22.30 2.54 -1.51
CA GLY A 155 22.32 3.81 -0.77
C GLY A 155 23.04 4.91 -1.57
N GLY A 156 22.95 6.14 -1.09
CA GLY A 156 23.68 7.28 -1.63
C GLY A 156 24.96 7.60 -0.85
N PRO A 157 25.82 8.48 -1.39
CA PRO A 157 27.13 8.79 -0.81
C PRO A 157 27.05 9.64 0.47
N SER A 158 25.94 10.34 0.71
CA SER A 158 25.68 11.08 1.95
C SER A 158 24.18 11.23 2.21
N PRO A 159 23.75 11.54 3.44
CA PRO A 159 22.33 11.66 3.76
C PRO A 159 21.58 12.75 2.96
N GLY A 160 22.29 13.77 2.46
CA GLY A 160 21.71 14.89 1.69
C GLY A 160 21.91 14.80 0.18
N ALA A 161 22.52 13.73 -0.33
CA ALA A 161 22.81 13.58 -1.75
C ALA A 161 21.53 13.53 -2.60
N THR A 162 21.63 13.95 -3.86
CA THR A 162 20.58 13.77 -4.87
C THR A 162 20.28 12.28 -5.03
N VAL A 163 19.00 11.95 -5.16
CA VAL A 163 18.50 10.58 -5.27
C VAL A 163 17.87 10.36 -6.64
N SER A 164 17.85 9.10 -7.09
CA SER A 164 17.26 8.69 -8.37
C SER A 164 16.39 7.44 -8.18
N GLY A 165 15.27 7.39 -8.89
CA GLY A 165 14.31 6.29 -8.86
C GLY A 165 12.91 6.76 -9.26
N THR A 166 11.92 5.93 -8.98
CA THR A 166 10.50 6.22 -9.25
C THR A 166 9.74 6.62 -7.99
N MET A 167 8.58 7.23 -8.18
CA MET A 167 7.66 7.63 -7.12
C MET A 167 6.28 7.06 -7.43
N GLU A 168 5.76 6.25 -6.50
CA GLU A 168 4.32 5.99 -6.36
C GLU A 168 3.74 7.16 -5.57
N GLY A 169 2.91 7.97 -6.23
CA GLY A 169 2.33 9.18 -5.70
C GLY A 169 0.99 8.98 -4.99
N HIS A 170 0.40 7.79 -5.06
CA HIS A 170 -0.92 7.49 -4.52
C HIS A 170 -1.26 5.98 -4.54
N ALA A 171 -1.39 5.39 -3.35
CA ALA A 171 -1.87 4.02 -3.13
C ALA A 171 -2.55 3.92 -1.75
N HIS A 172 -3.18 2.77 -1.43
CA HIS A 172 -3.90 2.56 -0.18
C HIS A 172 -3.46 1.30 0.56
N VAL A 173 -2.25 1.33 1.12
CA VAL A 173 -1.67 0.17 1.83
C VAL A 173 -2.55 -0.31 3.00
N THR A 174 -3.29 0.61 3.64
CA THR A 174 -4.13 0.32 4.80
C THR A 174 -5.63 0.31 4.50
N ALA A 175 -6.03 0.24 3.22
CA ALA A 175 -7.45 0.15 2.83
C ALA A 175 -8.13 -1.15 3.27
N PHE A 176 -7.42 -2.11 3.86
CA PHE A 176 -8.09 -3.23 4.53
C PHE A 176 -9.03 -2.79 5.68
N GLU A 177 -8.89 -1.54 6.16
CA GLU A 177 -9.76 -0.93 7.17
C GLU A 177 -10.95 -0.14 6.57
N LEU A 178 -11.00 0.00 5.24
CA LEU A 178 -12.04 0.73 4.49
C LEU A 178 -13.45 0.13 4.75
N PHE A 179 -14.46 0.98 4.72
CA PHE A 179 -15.88 0.63 4.92
C PHE A 179 -16.15 -0.11 6.23
N GLY A 180 -15.44 0.29 7.29
CA GLY A 180 -15.61 -0.30 8.62
C GLY A 180 -14.76 -1.56 8.87
N GLY A 181 -13.85 -1.90 7.97
CA GLY A 181 -12.77 -2.88 8.15
C GLY A 181 -13.13 -4.36 7.93
N ASP A 182 -14.38 -4.66 7.58
CA ASP A 182 -14.84 -6.03 7.27
C ASP A 182 -15.35 -6.15 5.82
N TRP A 183 -14.90 -5.28 4.92
CA TRP A 183 -15.25 -5.34 3.49
C TRP A 183 -14.11 -5.86 2.61
N HIS A 184 -12.89 -5.38 2.85
CA HIS A 184 -11.72 -5.70 2.03
C HIS A 184 -11.10 -7.05 2.43
N CYS A 185 -11.00 -7.98 1.48
CA CYS A 185 -10.46 -9.31 1.73
C CYS A 185 -8.92 -9.30 1.70
N GLY A 186 -8.33 -9.58 2.86
CA GLY A 186 -6.89 -9.60 3.03
C GLY A 186 -6.33 -8.27 3.54
N ARG A 187 -5.04 -8.26 3.82
CA ARG A 187 -4.32 -7.14 4.44
C ARG A 187 -2.81 -7.17 4.13
N PRO A 188 -2.09 -6.05 4.21
CA PRO A 188 -0.68 -5.95 3.80
C PRO A 188 0.30 -6.80 4.64
N TRP A 189 -0.09 -7.22 5.85
CA TRP A 189 0.71 -8.05 6.75
C TRP A 189 -0.15 -8.76 7.80
N HIS A 190 0.36 -9.85 8.39
CA HIS A 190 -0.26 -10.50 9.56
C HIS A 190 0.83 -11.06 10.46
N PRO A 191 0.66 -11.08 11.80
CA PRO A 191 1.56 -11.81 12.70
C PRO A 191 1.83 -13.28 12.33
N PHE A 192 0.99 -13.88 11.47
CA PHE A 192 1.09 -15.28 11.04
C PHE A 192 1.47 -15.42 9.56
N GLY A 193 1.89 -14.32 8.92
CA GLY A 193 2.38 -14.28 7.54
C GLY A 193 1.28 -14.38 6.48
N ALA A 194 1.69 -14.57 5.22
CA ALA A 194 0.81 -14.64 4.06
C ALA A 194 -0.42 -15.56 4.22
N PRO A 195 -0.34 -16.77 4.80
CA PRO A 195 -1.51 -17.65 4.93
C PRO A 195 -2.68 -17.06 5.71
N SER A 196 -2.43 -16.08 6.59
CA SER A 196 -3.46 -15.39 7.35
C SER A 196 -3.71 -13.96 6.87
N ALA A 197 -2.74 -13.34 6.21
CA ALA A 197 -2.90 -12.01 5.63
C ALA A 197 -3.68 -12.04 4.31
N LEU A 198 -3.54 -13.11 3.53
CA LEU A 198 -4.12 -13.29 2.20
C LEU A 198 -4.98 -14.56 2.20
N PRO A 199 -6.15 -14.54 2.85
CA PRO A 199 -6.89 -15.74 3.19
C PRO A 199 -7.31 -16.52 1.95
N ALA A 200 -7.32 -17.85 2.10
CA ALA A 200 -7.82 -18.77 1.08
C ALA A 200 -9.33 -18.62 0.82
N ASP A 201 -10.09 -18.05 1.76
CA ASP A 201 -11.53 -17.87 1.68
C ASP A 201 -11.91 -16.43 2.03
N CYS A 202 -12.47 -15.71 1.05
CA CYS A 202 -12.98 -14.36 1.23
C CYS A 202 -14.43 -14.32 1.71
N SER A 203 -15.16 -15.44 1.76
CA SER A 203 -16.59 -15.49 2.12
C SER A 203 -16.99 -14.77 3.43
N PRO A 204 -16.12 -14.61 4.45
CA PRO A 204 -16.44 -13.80 5.62
C PRO A 204 -16.73 -12.32 5.31
N TYR A 205 -16.09 -11.76 4.28
CA TYR A 205 -16.22 -10.37 3.80
C TYR A 205 -17.41 -10.19 2.84
N GLN A 206 -17.92 -11.28 2.27
CA GLN A 206 -18.87 -11.27 1.16
C GLN A 206 -20.34 -11.33 1.60
N GLN A 207 -20.64 -10.98 2.86
CA GLN A 207 -21.95 -11.15 3.46
C GLN A 207 -22.82 -9.89 3.31
N GLY A 208 -24.11 -10.08 3.01
CA GLY A 208 -25.09 -8.98 2.97
C GLY A 208 -24.67 -7.85 2.01
N ALA A 209 -24.75 -6.61 2.48
CA ALA A 209 -24.37 -5.43 1.73
C ALA A 209 -22.88 -5.43 1.33
N ASN A 210 -21.99 -5.96 2.18
CA ASN A 210 -20.56 -6.04 1.87
C ASN A 210 -20.33 -6.79 0.56
N GLY A 211 -20.91 -7.99 0.47
CA GLY A 211 -20.85 -8.80 -0.74
C GLY A 211 -21.62 -8.18 -1.91
N ALA A 212 -22.76 -7.54 -1.69
CA ALA A 212 -23.50 -6.94 -2.79
C ALA A 212 -22.71 -5.80 -3.48
N VAL A 213 -22.00 -4.99 -2.68
CA VAL A 213 -21.14 -3.90 -3.16
C VAL A 213 -19.91 -4.45 -3.87
N GLU A 214 -19.19 -5.40 -3.26
CA GLU A 214 -18.07 -6.10 -3.91
C GLU A 214 -18.50 -6.71 -5.25
N ALA A 215 -19.62 -7.46 -5.27
CA ALA A 215 -20.09 -8.11 -6.48
C ALA A 215 -20.32 -7.12 -7.63
N PHE A 216 -20.91 -5.97 -7.28
CA PHE A 216 -21.16 -4.89 -8.20
C PHE A 216 -19.86 -4.24 -8.71
N LEU A 217 -18.90 -3.96 -7.82
CA LEU A 217 -17.64 -3.32 -8.18
C LEU A 217 -16.74 -4.24 -9.03
N ASP A 218 -16.63 -5.52 -8.67
CA ASP A 218 -15.69 -6.45 -9.31
C ASP A 218 -16.25 -7.18 -10.53
N PHE A 219 -17.58 -7.33 -10.61
CA PHE A 219 -18.23 -8.14 -11.63
C PHE A 219 -19.40 -7.43 -12.33
N GLY A 220 -19.73 -6.19 -11.96
CA GLY A 220 -20.84 -5.43 -12.53
C GLY A 220 -22.23 -5.96 -12.16
N GLY A 221 -22.33 -6.88 -11.21
CA GLY A 221 -23.58 -7.53 -10.84
C GLY A 221 -23.42 -8.67 -9.83
N PRO A 222 -24.51 -9.35 -9.43
CA PRO A 222 -24.49 -10.30 -8.33
C PRO A 222 -23.74 -11.62 -8.63
N THR A 223 -23.36 -11.87 -9.88
CA THR A 223 -22.70 -13.12 -10.30
C THR A 223 -21.20 -13.03 -10.10
N ARG A 224 -20.63 -14.03 -9.42
CA ARG A 224 -19.19 -14.10 -9.11
C ARG A 224 -18.60 -15.47 -9.48
N PRO A 225 -17.28 -15.56 -9.70
CA PRO A 225 -16.57 -16.83 -9.74
C PRO A 225 -16.79 -17.63 -8.46
N SER A 226 -16.75 -18.96 -8.57
CA SER A 226 -16.89 -19.85 -7.41
C SER A 226 -15.61 -20.02 -6.59
N ASP A 227 -14.46 -19.55 -7.09
CA ASP A 227 -13.14 -19.85 -6.55
C ASP A 227 -12.28 -18.58 -6.39
N MET A 228 -12.61 -17.74 -5.40
CA MET A 228 -11.84 -16.55 -5.00
C MET A 228 -10.69 -16.91 -4.03
N HIS A 229 -9.95 -17.98 -4.34
CA HIS A 229 -8.95 -18.51 -3.41
C HIS A 229 -7.64 -17.71 -3.46
N GLY A 230 -7.27 -17.13 -2.31
CA GLY A 230 -6.03 -16.37 -2.11
C GLY A 230 -4.80 -17.26 -1.94
N TRP A 231 -3.99 -17.00 -0.91
CA TRP A 231 -2.75 -17.74 -0.70
C TRP A 231 -2.99 -19.26 -0.52
N PRO A 232 -2.14 -20.15 -1.10
CA PRO A 232 -0.96 -19.85 -1.93
C PRO A 232 -1.24 -19.89 -3.43
N THR A 233 -2.49 -20.16 -3.86
CA THR A 233 -2.75 -20.49 -5.27
C THR A 233 -3.24 -19.32 -6.11
N PHE A 234 -3.80 -18.28 -5.49
CA PHE A 234 -4.20 -17.02 -6.14
C PHE A 234 -4.96 -17.24 -7.45
N ARG A 235 -6.16 -17.83 -7.33
CA ARG A 235 -6.95 -18.28 -8.49
C ARG A 235 -7.53 -17.11 -9.27
N GLU A 236 -8.25 -16.25 -8.57
CA GLU A 236 -8.98 -15.13 -9.17
C GLU A 236 -8.49 -13.77 -8.68
N TRP A 237 -7.74 -13.71 -7.57
CA TRP A 237 -7.15 -12.50 -7.00
C TRP A 237 -5.72 -12.74 -6.51
N PRO A 238 -4.87 -11.69 -6.43
CA PRO A 238 -5.13 -10.33 -6.94
C PRO A 238 -5.29 -10.33 -8.46
N GLY A 239 -6.15 -9.45 -8.98
CA GLY A 239 -6.45 -9.37 -10.41
C GLY A 239 -6.71 -7.92 -10.85
N PRO A 240 -6.61 -7.62 -12.15
CA PRO A 240 -6.69 -6.23 -12.64
C PRO A 240 -8.00 -5.51 -12.33
N THR A 241 -9.08 -6.26 -12.06
CA THR A 241 -10.42 -5.75 -11.76
C THR A 241 -10.99 -6.43 -10.52
N ARG A 242 -10.12 -6.74 -9.56
CA ARG A 242 -10.43 -7.37 -8.27
C ARG A 242 -10.12 -6.35 -7.19
N LEU A 243 -11.09 -5.48 -6.95
CA LEU A 243 -10.94 -4.22 -6.23
C LEU A 243 -11.18 -4.39 -4.74
N ALA A 244 -11.89 -5.44 -4.33
CA ALA A 244 -12.17 -5.73 -2.92
C ALA A 244 -11.10 -6.59 -2.25
N GLU A 245 -10.09 -7.05 -2.99
CA GLU A 245 -9.04 -7.92 -2.50
C GLU A 245 -7.67 -7.24 -2.41
N GLU A 246 -6.86 -7.67 -1.44
CA GLU A 246 -5.55 -7.08 -1.17
C GLU A 246 -4.54 -7.23 -2.32
N GLY A 247 -4.05 -6.09 -2.82
CA GLY A 247 -3.00 -5.97 -3.84
C GLY A 247 -1.62 -5.54 -3.31
N ASP A 248 -1.52 -5.01 -2.08
CA ASP A 248 -0.33 -4.35 -1.52
C ASP A 248 0.32 -5.16 -0.37
N TYR A 249 0.30 -6.49 -0.46
CA TYR A 249 1.06 -7.32 0.50
C TYR A 249 2.53 -6.87 0.58
N TYR A 250 3.11 -6.83 1.79
CA TYR A 250 4.37 -6.09 2.01
C TYR A 250 5.54 -6.54 1.12
N THR A 251 5.57 -7.81 0.67
CA THR A 251 6.61 -8.31 -0.25
C THR A 251 6.43 -7.80 -1.69
N ALA A 252 5.22 -7.46 -2.11
CA ALA A 252 4.97 -6.78 -3.39
C ALA A 252 5.51 -5.34 -3.33
N ILE A 253 5.27 -4.61 -2.23
CA ILE A 253 5.89 -3.30 -1.98
C ILE A 253 7.42 -3.42 -1.92
N GLU A 254 7.95 -4.47 -1.28
CA GLU A 254 9.40 -4.74 -1.26
C GLU A 254 9.95 -4.92 -2.67
N ARG A 255 9.23 -5.65 -3.53
CA ARG A 255 9.58 -5.90 -4.93
C ARG A 255 9.61 -4.58 -5.72
N ALA A 256 8.64 -3.70 -5.53
CA ALA A 256 8.60 -2.36 -6.16
C ALA A 256 9.76 -1.45 -5.68
N TRP A 257 10.05 -1.41 -4.38
CA TRP A 257 11.22 -0.71 -3.83
C TRP A 257 12.53 -1.24 -4.42
N LYS A 258 12.68 -2.57 -4.49
CA LYS A 258 13.83 -3.21 -5.13
C LYS A 258 13.94 -2.87 -6.61
N ALA A 259 12.82 -2.71 -7.31
CA ALA A 259 12.79 -2.40 -8.74
C ALA A 259 13.21 -0.96 -9.04
N GLY A 260 13.01 -0.04 -8.10
CA GLY A 260 13.45 1.35 -8.24
C GLY A 260 12.62 2.40 -7.50
N MET A 261 11.52 2.01 -6.85
CA MET A 261 10.67 2.94 -6.10
C MET A 261 11.44 3.51 -4.90
N ARG A 262 11.37 4.84 -4.72
CA ARG A 262 12.08 5.56 -3.63
C ARG A 262 11.14 6.36 -2.75
N VAL A 263 10.02 6.81 -3.30
CA VAL A 263 8.94 7.46 -2.57
C VAL A 263 7.65 6.70 -2.86
N MET A 264 6.87 6.45 -1.81
CA MET A 264 5.50 5.96 -1.88
C MET A 264 4.64 6.91 -1.05
N VAL A 265 3.54 7.41 -1.60
CA VAL A 265 2.52 8.14 -0.84
C VAL A 265 1.35 7.19 -0.64
N THR A 266 0.97 6.97 0.61
CA THR A 266 -0.20 6.14 0.94
C THR A 266 -1.28 7.02 1.52
N GLN A 267 -2.49 6.95 0.96
CA GLN A 267 -3.64 7.69 1.48
C GLN A 267 -4.40 6.84 2.48
N LEU A 268 -4.73 7.45 3.61
CA LEU A 268 -5.65 6.90 4.60
C LEU A 268 -7.07 7.23 4.10
N VAL A 269 -7.85 6.20 3.78
CA VAL A 269 -9.07 6.33 2.95
C VAL A 269 -10.31 5.72 3.58
N ASP A 270 -11.46 6.36 3.42
CA ASP A 270 -12.75 5.78 3.80
C ASP A 270 -13.91 6.44 3.04
N ASN A 271 -15.09 5.83 3.18
CA ASN A 271 -16.36 6.41 2.74
C ASN A 271 -17.42 6.14 3.83
N GLU A 272 -17.74 7.18 4.61
CA GLU A 272 -18.72 7.11 5.71
C GLU A 272 -20.08 6.56 5.26
N ALA A 273 -20.60 7.04 4.14
CA ALA A 273 -21.90 6.62 3.63
C ALA A 273 -21.94 5.12 3.30
N LEU A 274 -20.97 4.61 2.54
CA LEU A 274 -20.89 3.17 2.24
C LEU A 274 -20.62 2.34 3.49
N CYS A 275 -19.75 2.78 4.39
CA CYS A 275 -19.53 2.13 5.68
C CYS A 275 -20.85 1.98 6.47
N SER A 276 -21.68 3.03 6.50
CA SER A 276 -22.92 3.06 7.28
C SER A 276 -23.86 1.92 6.93
N VAL A 277 -23.89 1.53 5.65
CA VAL A 277 -24.75 0.49 5.09
C VAL A 277 -24.11 -0.90 5.01
N MET A 278 -22.81 -1.03 5.29
CA MET A 278 -22.18 -2.35 5.39
C MET A 278 -22.83 -3.21 6.48
N THR A 279 -23.12 -4.46 6.14
CA THR A 279 -23.73 -5.44 7.05
C THR A 279 -22.76 -5.87 8.14
N LYS A 280 -21.48 -6.03 7.78
CA LYS A 280 -20.40 -6.29 8.72
C LYS A 280 -19.42 -5.13 8.73
N LYS A 281 -19.04 -4.74 9.93
CA LYS A 281 -18.04 -3.72 10.24
C LYS A 281 -17.63 -3.88 11.70
N HIS A 282 -16.37 -3.64 11.99
CA HIS A 282 -15.85 -3.60 13.35
C HIS A 282 -15.36 -2.20 13.75
N ASN A 283 -15.08 -1.34 12.77
CA ASN A 283 -14.72 0.05 12.97
C ASN A 283 -15.94 0.99 12.91
N PRO A 284 -15.86 2.17 13.56
CA PRO A 284 -16.88 3.20 13.40
C PRO A 284 -16.88 3.77 11.98
N CYS A 285 -18.06 4.13 11.47
CA CYS A 285 -18.20 4.85 10.21
C CYS A 285 -17.99 6.34 10.47
N ASN A 286 -16.73 6.75 10.52
CA ASN A 286 -16.29 8.12 10.63
C ASN A 286 -14.90 8.27 10.01
N ASP A 287 -14.77 9.18 9.05
CA ASP A 287 -13.59 9.39 8.22
C ASP A 287 -12.34 9.63 9.07
N MET A 288 -12.41 10.57 10.03
CA MET A 288 -11.24 10.87 10.88
C MET A 288 -10.90 9.71 11.83
N SER A 289 -11.90 8.95 12.30
CA SER A 289 -11.65 7.73 13.08
C SER A 289 -10.92 6.67 12.24
N SER A 290 -11.33 6.48 10.99
CA SER A 290 -10.67 5.58 10.03
C SER A 290 -9.24 6.03 9.74
N VAL A 291 -9.01 7.34 9.56
CA VAL A 291 -7.67 7.93 9.41
C VAL A 291 -6.75 7.56 10.59
N HIS A 292 -7.23 7.66 11.83
CA HIS A 292 -6.43 7.28 13.00
C HIS A 292 -6.10 5.79 13.06
N ILE A 293 -7.07 4.94 12.73
CA ILE A 293 -6.91 3.48 12.69
C ILE A 293 -5.85 3.11 11.65
N GLN A 294 -6.02 3.60 10.43
CA GLN A 294 -5.10 3.32 9.34
C GLN A 294 -3.69 3.86 9.57
N SER A 295 -3.53 5.06 10.12
CA SER A 295 -2.19 5.61 10.44
C SER A 295 -1.47 4.72 11.47
N ARG A 296 -2.20 4.24 12.50
CA ARG A 296 -1.66 3.26 13.46
C ARG A 296 -1.23 1.97 12.75
N ASP A 297 -2.04 1.46 11.83
CA ASP A 297 -1.77 0.19 11.17
C ASP A 297 -0.63 0.28 10.14
N LEU A 298 -0.42 1.45 9.55
CA LEU A 298 0.78 1.73 8.73
C LEU A 298 2.06 1.73 9.57
N HIS A 299 2.02 2.32 10.76
CA HIS A 299 3.13 2.24 11.71
C HIS A 299 3.36 0.80 12.20
N ALA A 300 2.29 0.02 12.38
CA ALA A 300 2.39 -1.39 12.71
C ALA A 300 3.00 -2.22 11.57
N LEU A 301 2.71 -1.90 10.30
CA LEU A 301 3.40 -2.48 9.14
C LEU A 301 4.90 -2.15 9.15
N GLN A 302 5.27 -0.89 9.43
CA GLN A 302 6.68 -0.51 9.56
C GLN A 302 7.40 -1.36 10.64
N ASP A 303 6.75 -1.55 11.79
CA ASP A 303 7.27 -2.36 12.89
C ASP A 303 7.33 -3.85 12.53
N TYR A 304 6.36 -4.36 11.77
CA TYR A 304 6.37 -5.71 11.24
C TYR A 304 7.57 -5.93 10.30
N ILE A 305 7.81 -5.01 9.36
CA ILE A 305 8.97 -5.05 8.45
C ILE A 305 10.29 -4.93 9.24
N ASP A 306 10.32 -4.10 10.29
CA ASP A 306 11.46 -4.03 11.22
C ASP A 306 11.70 -5.36 11.94
N ALA A 307 10.64 -6.05 12.36
CA ALA A 307 10.74 -7.35 13.00
C ALA A 307 11.35 -8.40 12.07
N GLN A 308 10.91 -8.45 10.81
CA GLN A 308 11.52 -9.31 9.78
C GLN A 308 13.00 -8.92 9.52
N SER A 309 13.32 -7.63 9.65
CA SER A 309 14.66 -7.10 9.37
C SER A 309 15.63 -7.10 10.55
N GLY A 310 15.26 -7.75 11.67
CA GLY A 310 16.13 -7.92 12.83
C GLY A 310 16.09 -6.78 13.84
N GLY A 311 15.01 -6.00 13.87
CA GLY A 311 14.64 -5.12 14.98
C GLY A 311 14.28 -3.68 14.57
N PRO A 312 13.96 -2.82 15.57
CA PRO A 312 13.50 -1.46 15.31
C PRO A 312 14.48 -0.66 14.45
N GLY A 313 13.95 0.01 13.43
CA GLY A 313 14.71 0.83 12.49
C GLY A 313 15.57 0.05 11.49
N LYS A 314 15.53 -1.30 11.48
CA LYS A 314 16.37 -2.12 10.59
C LYS A 314 15.70 -2.43 9.24
N GLY A 315 14.39 -2.26 9.15
CA GLY A 315 13.60 -2.42 7.94
C GLY A 315 13.81 -1.33 6.90
N TRP A 316 13.36 -1.66 5.69
CA TRP A 316 13.51 -0.84 4.48
C TRP A 316 12.37 0.16 4.28
N PHE A 317 11.19 -0.05 4.86
CA PHE A 317 10.02 0.82 4.73
C PHE A 317 10.03 1.88 5.84
N ARG A 318 10.19 3.18 5.55
CA ARG A 318 10.21 4.24 6.58
C ARG A 318 9.17 5.32 6.32
N ILE A 319 8.31 5.57 7.31
CA ILE A 319 7.39 6.71 7.31
C ILE A 319 8.19 7.98 7.56
N VAL A 320 7.97 9.00 6.72
CA VAL A 320 8.69 10.28 6.74
C VAL A 320 7.72 11.44 6.67
N THR A 321 8.13 12.57 7.26
CA THR A 321 7.25 13.73 7.41
C THR A 321 7.85 15.01 6.85
N ASP A 322 9.02 14.94 6.21
CA ASP A 322 9.65 16.08 5.55
C ASP A 322 10.61 15.61 4.43
N PRO A 323 10.88 16.45 3.41
CA PRO A 323 11.72 16.06 2.28
C PRO A 323 13.19 15.79 2.66
N PHE A 324 13.69 16.38 3.75
CA PHE A 324 15.05 16.09 4.22
C PHE A 324 15.11 14.70 4.85
N GLN A 325 14.10 14.30 5.63
CA GLN A 325 13.96 12.94 6.15
C GLN A 325 13.81 11.93 5.01
N ALA A 326 12.96 12.21 4.03
CA ALA A 326 12.81 11.38 2.83
C ALA A 326 14.17 11.16 2.14
N ARG A 327 14.92 12.24 1.90
CA ARG A 327 16.25 12.16 1.29
C ARG A 327 17.25 11.35 2.13
N ARG A 328 17.26 11.52 3.46
CA ARG A 328 18.12 10.73 4.35
C ARG A 328 17.79 9.24 4.29
N VAL A 329 16.50 8.90 4.34
CA VAL A 329 16.01 7.51 4.25
C VAL A 329 16.39 6.89 2.92
N ILE A 330 16.14 7.58 1.81
CA ILE A 330 16.48 7.07 0.48
C ILE A 330 17.98 6.85 0.33
N ASN A 331 18.81 7.77 0.83
CA ASN A 331 20.26 7.61 0.81
C ASN A 331 20.77 6.49 1.74
N GLN A 332 19.95 5.98 2.67
CA GLN A 332 20.25 4.74 3.41
C GLN A 332 19.87 3.47 2.64
N GLY A 333 19.41 3.62 1.38
CA GLY A 333 18.91 2.55 0.53
C GLY A 333 17.47 2.15 0.84
N LYS A 334 16.71 2.93 1.62
CA LYS A 334 15.37 2.59 2.11
C LYS A 334 14.26 3.28 1.31
N LEU A 335 13.04 2.77 1.39
CA LEU A 335 11.83 3.41 0.86
C LEU A 335 11.39 4.52 1.83
N ALA A 336 11.16 5.73 1.31
CA ALA A 336 10.49 6.80 2.02
C ALA A 336 8.98 6.74 1.76
N VAL A 337 8.19 6.70 2.83
CA VAL A 337 6.73 6.56 2.79
C VAL A 337 6.11 7.81 3.38
N VAL A 338 5.20 8.46 2.65
CA VAL A 338 4.53 9.68 3.07
C VAL A 338 3.06 9.36 3.33
N GLU A 339 2.56 9.71 4.51
CA GLU A 339 1.13 9.61 4.81
C GLU A 339 0.35 10.77 4.18
N GLY A 340 -0.71 10.39 3.47
CA GLY A 340 -1.74 11.26 2.96
C GLY A 340 -3.13 10.90 3.49
N ILE A 341 -4.15 11.72 3.23
CA ILE A 341 -5.54 11.41 3.59
C ILE A 341 -6.45 11.68 2.40
N GLU A 342 -7.36 10.74 2.14
CA GLU A 342 -8.39 10.83 1.11
C GLU A 342 -9.74 10.42 1.67
N VAL A 343 -10.49 11.40 2.14
CA VAL A 343 -11.79 11.20 2.77
C VAL A 343 -12.70 12.39 2.44
N SER A 344 -14.01 12.18 2.42
CA SER A 344 -14.96 13.23 2.02
C SER A 344 -15.18 14.29 3.10
N ARG A 345 -15.07 13.91 4.39
CA ARG A 345 -15.28 14.76 5.56
C ARG A 345 -13.97 15.01 6.32
N ILE A 346 -12.91 15.38 5.59
CA ILE A 346 -11.62 15.73 6.18
C ILE A 346 -11.79 16.80 7.28
N LEU A 347 -11.09 16.63 8.41
CA LEU A 347 -11.23 17.46 9.61
C LEU A 347 -12.62 17.35 10.30
N GLY A 348 -13.42 16.35 9.96
CA GLY A 348 -14.82 16.21 10.37
C GLY A 348 -15.73 17.26 9.73
N CYS A 349 -15.33 17.87 8.62
CA CYS A 349 -16.04 18.99 8.01
C CYS A 349 -16.78 18.60 6.73
N GLY A 350 -18.03 18.17 6.90
CA GLY A 350 -18.99 17.97 5.81
C GLY A 350 -19.90 19.19 5.60
N GLU A 351 -20.92 19.01 4.78
CA GLU A 351 -22.03 19.95 4.61
C GLU A 351 -23.35 19.20 4.57
N HIS A 352 -24.44 19.86 4.96
CA HIS A 352 -25.79 19.33 4.80
C HIS A 352 -26.75 20.44 4.33
N TYR A 353 -27.41 20.23 3.20
CA TYR A 353 -28.27 21.21 2.51
C TYR A 353 -27.63 22.59 2.37
N ASP A 354 -26.40 22.65 1.85
CA ASP A 354 -25.63 23.88 1.65
C ASP A 354 -25.17 24.57 2.94
N VAL A 355 -25.34 23.93 4.10
CA VAL A 355 -24.88 24.44 5.39
C VAL A 355 -23.61 23.69 5.79
N PRO A 356 -22.46 24.38 5.93
CA PRO A 356 -21.25 23.74 6.41
C PRO A 356 -21.41 23.31 7.86
N GLU A 357 -20.96 22.10 8.19
CA GLU A 357 -21.04 21.54 9.54
C GLU A 357 -19.81 21.93 10.39
N CYS A 358 -18.94 22.79 9.84
CA CYS A 358 -17.78 23.31 10.53
C CYS A 358 -17.54 24.80 10.29
N ASN A 359 -16.58 25.35 11.04
CA ASN A 359 -16.10 26.73 10.91
C ASN A 359 -14.57 26.80 10.85
N GLN A 360 -14.02 28.01 10.70
CA GLN A 360 -12.57 28.23 10.61
C GLN A 360 -11.77 27.73 11.83
N ALA A 361 -12.33 27.82 13.04
CA ALA A 361 -11.66 27.35 14.24
C ALA A 361 -11.54 25.81 14.27
N GLN A 362 -12.56 25.10 13.79
CA GLN A 362 -12.48 23.64 13.60
C GLN A 362 -11.46 23.27 12.52
N ILE A 363 -11.39 24.03 11.42
CA ILE A 363 -10.35 23.83 10.39
C ILE A 363 -8.94 23.97 10.99
N ASP A 364 -8.69 25.03 11.75
CA ASP A 364 -7.38 25.26 12.37
C ASP A 364 -7.01 24.14 13.37
N ALA A 365 -7.98 23.64 14.14
CA ALA A 365 -7.79 22.52 15.05
C ALA A 365 -7.51 21.20 14.30
N GLY A 366 -8.28 20.91 13.24
CA GLY A 366 -8.09 19.72 12.41
C GLY A 366 -6.75 19.72 11.69
N LEU A 367 -6.28 20.87 11.18
CA LEU A 367 -4.96 20.96 10.56
C LEU A 367 -3.82 20.67 11.56
N LYS A 368 -4.00 21.06 12.83
CA LYS A 368 -3.06 20.70 13.91
C LYS A 368 -3.07 19.20 14.16
N GLU A 369 -4.25 18.57 14.17
CA GLU A 369 -4.40 17.12 14.30
C GLU A 369 -3.71 16.37 13.16
N VAL A 370 -4.03 16.71 11.90
CA VAL A 370 -3.40 16.13 10.70
C VAL A 370 -1.88 16.22 10.78
N ARG A 371 -1.33 17.38 11.19
CA ARG A 371 0.12 17.52 11.38
C ARG A 371 0.69 16.64 12.47
N SER A 372 -0.04 16.48 13.58
CA SER A 372 0.38 15.68 14.72
C SER A 372 0.44 14.19 14.41
N LEU A 373 -0.40 13.71 13.49
CA LEU A 373 -0.32 12.35 12.94
C LEU A 373 0.93 12.14 12.08
N GLY A 374 1.49 13.22 11.52
CA GLY A 374 2.64 13.15 10.61
C GLY A 374 2.26 13.26 9.13
N VAL A 375 0.97 13.33 8.81
CA VAL A 375 0.43 13.52 7.46
C VAL A 375 0.95 14.81 6.82
N ARG A 376 1.24 14.76 5.51
CA ARG A 376 1.81 15.90 4.76
C ARG A 376 1.07 16.27 3.47
N THR A 377 0.09 15.48 3.08
CA THR A 377 -0.72 15.69 1.89
C THR A 377 -2.14 15.24 2.18
N PHE A 378 -3.17 15.88 1.62
CA PHE A 378 -4.53 15.34 1.67
C PHE A 378 -5.41 15.97 0.60
N PHE A 379 -6.53 15.32 0.34
CA PHE A 379 -7.60 15.78 -0.53
C PHE A 379 -8.56 16.68 0.25
N PRO A 380 -8.68 17.98 -0.08
CA PRO A 380 -9.66 18.85 0.55
C PRO A 380 -11.11 18.49 0.16
N VAL A 381 -11.29 17.88 -1.01
CA VAL A 381 -12.57 17.36 -1.51
C VAL A 381 -12.27 15.99 -2.11
N HIS A 382 -13.07 14.99 -1.75
CA HIS A 382 -12.99 13.63 -2.29
C HIS A 382 -14.31 13.28 -3.00
N GLU A 383 -14.89 12.11 -2.78
CA GLU A 383 -16.05 11.58 -3.50
C GLU A 383 -17.34 12.39 -3.32
N PHE A 384 -17.49 13.15 -2.24
CA PHE A 384 -18.71 13.93 -1.98
C PHE A 384 -18.46 15.43 -2.04
N ASP A 385 -19.51 16.17 -2.40
CA ASP A 385 -19.59 17.59 -2.11
C ASP A 385 -19.45 17.78 -0.59
N ASN A 386 -18.68 18.78 -0.17
CA ASN A 386 -18.47 19.06 1.24
C ASN A 386 -18.40 20.57 1.52
N ALA A 387 -18.14 20.94 2.76
CA ALA A 387 -18.05 22.35 3.16
C ALA A 387 -16.95 23.13 2.44
N PHE A 388 -15.97 22.47 1.82
CA PHE A 388 -14.85 23.11 1.12
C PHE A 388 -15.12 23.34 -0.36
N GLY A 389 -15.87 22.46 -1.02
CA GLY A 389 -16.20 22.66 -2.42
C GLY A 389 -16.95 21.51 -3.07
N GLY A 390 -17.20 21.68 -4.36
CA GLY A 390 -17.83 20.66 -5.18
C GLY A 390 -16.84 19.58 -5.62
N THR A 391 -17.27 18.32 -5.59
CA THR A 391 -16.50 17.17 -6.07
C THR A 391 -16.55 17.02 -7.59
N LYS A 392 -15.49 16.45 -8.18
CA LYS A 392 -15.56 15.86 -9.50
C LYS A 392 -16.23 14.51 -9.33
N MET A 393 -17.48 14.48 -9.80
CA MET A 393 -18.35 13.32 -9.71
C MET A 393 -17.67 12.08 -10.33
N ILE A 394 -18.09 10.90 -9.90
CA ILE A 394 -17.66 9.64 -10.53
C ILE A 394 -18.64 9.31 -11.66
N ALA A 395 -18.14 8.80 -12.78
CA ALA A 395 -18.97 8.46 -13.95
C ALA A 395 -19.60 7.07 -13.86
N GLY A 396 -20.59 6.81 -14.71
CA GLY A 396 -21.16 5.48 -14.91
C GLY A 396 -21.92 4.94 -13.69
N ASP A 397 -22.09 3.62 -13.65
CA ASP A 397 -22.89 2.94 -12.62
C ASP A 397 -22.29 3.09 -11.21
N VAL A 398 -20.96 3.05 -11.07
CA VAL A 398 -20.27 3.32 -9.80
C VAL A 398 -20.58 4.73 -9.33
N GLY A 399 -20.58 5.70 -10.25
CA GLY A 399 -20.99 7.08 -9.98
C GLY A 399 -22.37 7.20 -9.36
N ALA A 400 -23.34 6.38 -9.78
CA ALA A 400 -24.68 6.41 -9.20
C ALA A 400 -24.72 5.89 -7.75
N VAL A 401 -23.87 4.92 -7.41
CA VAL A 401 -23.70 4.43 -6.03
C VAL A 401 -23.05 5.50 -5.16
N VAL A 402 -21.97 6.12 -5.64
CA VAL A 402 -21.30 7.22 -4.93
C VAL A 402 -22.24 8.40 -4.74
N ASN A 403 -23.06 8.74 -5.74
CA ASN A 403 -24.03 9.83 -5.66
C ASN A 403 -25.15 9.57 -4.63
N ALA A 404 -25.53 8.30 -4.40
CA ALA A 404 -26.42 7.96 -3.29
C ALA A 404 -25.76 8.28 -1.94
N GLY A 405 -24.46 8.02 -1.80
CA GLY A 405 -23.67 8.46 -0.64
C GLY A 405 -23.58 9.98 -0.51
N ASN A 406 -23.39 10.69 -1.62
CA ASN A 406 -23.44 12.16 -1.61
C ASN A 406 -24.78 12.67 -1.08
N ARG A 407 -25.89 12.03 -1.45
CA ARG A 407 -27.23 12.37 -0.98
C ARG A 407 -27.45 12.01 0.48
N ASP A 408 -26.85 10.94 0.97
CA ASP A 408 -26.87 10.56 2.39
C ASP A 408 -26.19 11.64 3.23
N GLU A 409 -24.97 12.02 2.85
CA GLU A 409 -24.13 12.98 3.57
C GLU A 409 -24.65 14.43 3.46
N THR A 410 -24.91 14.88 2.23
CA THR A 410 -25.22 16.29 1.95
C THR A 410 -26.71 16.61 1.94
N GLY A 411 -27.57 15.59 1.99
CA GLY A 411 -29.01 15.73 1.78
C GLY A 411 -29.43 15.90 0.30
N SER A 412 -28.48 15.96 -0.65
CA SER A 412 -28.78 16.14 -2.08
C SER A 412 -27.94 15.26 -3.00
N PHE A 413 -28.51 14.83 -4.12
CA PHE A 413 -27.71 14.28 -5.22
C PHE A 413 -26.88 15.40 -5.86
N TRP A 414 -25.81 15.05 -6.57
CA TRP A 414 -25.03 16.02 -7.33
C TRP A 414 -25.90 16.81 -8.29
N THR A 415 -25.75 18.13 -8.24
CA THR A 415 -26.42 19.04 -9.17
C THR A 415 -25.46 19.38 -10.31
N VAL A 416 -25.90 19.12 -11.54
CA VAL A 416 -25.06 19.29 -12.73
C VAL A 416 -25.55 20.39 -13.65
N LYS A 417 -24.63 20.93 -14.43
CA LYS A 417 -24.90 21.79 -15.59
C LYS A 417 -24.10 21.31 -16.79
N SER A 418 -24.43 21.82 -17.98
CA SER A 418 -23.61 21.56 -19.17
C SER A 418 -22.18 22.08 -18.98
N CYS A 419 -21.18 21.23 -19.25
CA CYS A 419 -19.78 21.64 -19.25
C CYS A 419 -19.41 22.43 -20.51
N PRO A 420 -18.56 23.47 -20.37
CA PRO A 420 -17.79 23.99 -21.52
C PRO A 420 -16.94 22.89 -22.16
N ALA A 421 -16.71 22.95 -23.48
CA ALA A 421 -16.03 21.90 -24.24
C ALA A 421 -14.62 21.55 -23.74
N GLN A 422 -13.92 22.53 -23.15
CA GLN A 422 -12.56 22.39 -22.63
C GLN A 422 -12.50 21.91 -21.17
N VAL A 423 -13.64 21.83 -20.48
CA VAL A 423 -13.73 21.43 -19.07
C VAL A 423 -14.20 19.99 -19.02
N GLN A 424 -13.42 19.17 -18.30
CA GLN A 424 -13.70 17.74 -18.17
C GLN A 424 -13.99 17.44 -16.70
N ASP A 425 -15.26 17.51 -16.33
CA ASP A 425 -15.78 16.80 -15.16
C ASP A 425 -16.21 15.39 -15.59
N ALA A 426 -17.20 14.79 -14.94
CA ALA A 426 -17.63 13.42 -15.22
C ALA A 426 -19.12 13.37 -15.57
N GLU A 427 -19.42 12.59 -16.61
CA GLU A 427 -20.80 12.35 -17.04
C GLU A 427 -21.58 11.58 -15.97
N GLN A 428 -22.84 11.96 -15.79
CA GLN A 428 -23.73 11.36 -14.81
C GLN A 428 -24.83 10.60 -15.53
N VAL A 429 -25.14 9.41 -15.03
CA VAL A 429 -26.10 8.51 -15.65
C VAL A 429 -27.48 8.66 -15.01
N THR A 430 -28.52 8.63 -15.85
CA THR A 430 -29.89 8.42 -15.37
C THR A 430 -30.10 6.92 -15.25
N ILE A 431 -30.30 6.43 -14.02
CA ILE A 431 -30.42 5.00 -13.75
C ILE A 431 -31.79 4.47 -14.18
N PRO A 432 -31.85 3.42 -15.03
CA PRO A 432 -33.10 2.76 -15.38
C PRO A 432 -33.81 2.16 -14.16
N ALA A 433 -35.11 1.89 -14.29
CA ALA A 433 -35.91 1.31 -13.19
C ALA A 433 -35.46 -0.11 -12.78
N THR A 434 -34.71 -0.82 -13.62
CA THR A 434 -34.22 -2.18 -13.40
C THR A 434 -32.74 -2.29 -13.80
N GLY A 435 -32.04 -3.31 -13.29
CA GLY A 435 -30.63 -3.55 -13.58
C GLY A 435 -29.81 -3.72 -12.30
N ALA A 436 -28.52 -4.05 -12.44
CA ALA A 436 -27.65 -4.29 -11.29
C ALA A 436 -27.57 -3.07 -10.36
N THR A 437 -27.32 -1.89 -10.92
CA THR A 437 -27.24 -0.62 -10.19
C THR A 437 -28.54 -0.30 -9.47
N ALA A 438 -29.68 -0.40 -10.16
CA ALA A 438 -31.00 -0.13 -9.57
C ALA A 438 -31.33 -1.14 -8.45
N ASN A 439 -31.00 -2.42 -8.62
CA ASN A 439 -31.21 -3.44 -7.59
C ASN A 439 -30.34 -3.22 -6.36
N LEU A 440 -29.09 -2.78 -6.54
CA LEU A 440 -28.19 -2.45 -5.45
C LEU A 440 -28.71 -1.23 -4.66
N LEU A 441 -29.04 -0.16 -5.37
CA LEU A 441 -29.54 1.10 -4.79
C LEU A 441 -30.91 0.96 -4.12
N ASN A 442 -31.84 0.19 -4.69
CA ASN A 442 -33.17 -0.02 -4.08
C ASN A 442 -33.20 -1.18 -3.08
N GLY A 443 -32.10 -1.92 -2.93
CA GLY A 443 -31.97 -3.05 -2.04
C GLY A 443 -30.95 -2.78 -0.93
N PRO A 444 -29.75 -3.40 -0.98
CA PRO A 444 -28.74 -3.26 0.07
C PRO A 444 -28.37 -1.82 0.45
N LEU A 445 -28.45 -0.86 -0.47
CA LEU A 445 -28.07 0.54 -0.23
C LEU A 445 -29.26 1.51 -0.10
N ALA A 446 -30.49 1.00 0.02
CA ALA A 446 -31.71 1.82 -0.03
C ALA A 446 -31.78 2.92 1.03
N SER A 447 -31.14 2.73 2.19
CA SER A 447 -31.11 3.74 3.25
C SER A 447 -30.37 5.01 2.82
N LEU A 448 -29.36 4.92 1.95
CA LEU A 448 -28.64 6.10 1.43
C LEU A 448 -29.56 7.05 0.65
N LEU A 449 -30.66 6.52 0.10
CA LEU A 449 -31.62 7.32 -0.66
C LEU A 449 -32.59 8.09 0.25
N HIS A 450 -32.73 7.71 1.52
CA HIS A 450 -33.80 8.13 2.45
C HIS A 450 -35.16 8.36 1.77
N GLY A 451 -35.56 7.42 0.91
CA GLY A 451 -36.83 7.47 0.16
C GLY A 451 -36.89 8.47 -1.00
N SER A 452 -35.81 9.18 -1.31
CA SER A 452 -35.72 10.06 -2.48
C SER A 452 -35.69 9.24 -3.78
N PRO A 453 -36.38 9.70 -4.83
CA PRO A 453 -36.24 9.10 -6.15
C PRO A 453 -34.83 9.33 -6.71
N LEU A 454 -34.34 8.38 -7.50
CA LEU A 454 -33.05 8.53 -8.20
C LEU A 454 -33.09 9.75 -9.15
N PRO A 455 -31.97 10.48 -9.27
CA PRO A 455 -31.93 11.70 -10.07
C PRO A 455 -32.02 11.38 -11.58
N VAL A 456 -32.61 12.32 -12.32
CA VAL A 456 -32.61 12.34 -13.78
C VAL A 456 -31.73 13.48 -14.23
N TYR A 457 -30.71 13.15 -15.03
CA TYR A 457 -29.75 14.12 -15.52
C TYR A 457 -30.06 14.55 -16.96
N PRO A 458 -29.75 15.81 -17.32
CA PRO A 458 -29.82 16.27 -18.70
C PRO A 458 -28.81 15.52 -19.59
N PRO A 459 -28.77 15.79 -20.90
CA PRO A 459 -27.69 15.27 -21.74
C PRO A 459 -26.31 15.81 -21.33
N ALA A 460 -25.32 14.92 -21.34
CA ALA A 460 -23.90 15.22 -21.15
C ALA A 460 -23.37 16.23 -22.21
N PRO A 461 -22.26 16.94 -21.94
CA PRO A 461 -21.31 16.78 -20.83
C PRO A 461 -21.75 17.47 -19.52
N HIS A 462 -21.40 16.89 -18.37
CA HIS A 462 -21.83 17.36 -17.03
C HIS A 462 -20.70 17.93 -16.18
N CYS A 463 -20.94 19.10 -15.60
CA CYS A 463 -20.08 19.76 -14.64
C CYS A 463 -20.83 19.92 -13.32
N ASN A 464 -20.14 19.69 -12.21
CA ASN A 464 -20.71 20.02 -10.91
C ASN A 464 -20.93 21.54 -10.82
N VAL A 465 -22.11 21.96 -10.37
CA VAL A 465 -22.42 23.39 -10.21
C VAL A 465 -21.62 24.02 -9.07
N ARG A 466 -21.31 23.22 -8.05
CA ARG A 466 -20.55 23.63 -6.85
C ARG A 466 -19.08 23.85 -7.20
N GLY A 467 -18.53 24.89 -6.59
CA GLY A 467 -17.11 25.24 -6.70
C GLY A 467 -16.53 25.43 -5.31
N LEU A 468 -15.28 25.88 -5.25
CA LEU A 468 -14.60 26.17 -3.99
C LEU A 468 -15.40 27.20 -3.15
N THR A 469 -15.70 26.86 -1.91
CA THR A 469 -16.42 27.74 -0.97
C THR A 469 -15.46 28.74 -0.32
N ALA A 470 -16.00 29.68 0.47
CA ALA A 470 -15.18 30.56 1.29
C ALA A 470 -14.37 29.80 2.36
N LEU A 471 -14.94 28.73 2.93
CA LEU A 471 -14.22 27.84 3.86
C LEU A 471 -13.16 27.01 3.13
N GLY A 472 -13.44 26.53 1.91
CA GLY A 472 -12.45 25.87 1.05
C GLY A 472 -11.27 26.78 0.74
N ALA A 473 -11.53 28.03 0.32
CA ALA A 473 -10.48 29.01 0.09
C ALA A 473 -9.69 29.38 1.35
N TYR A 474 -10.31 29.31 2.53
CA TYR A 474 -9.61 29.44 3.82
C TYR A 474 -8.70 28.23 4.06
N LEU A 475 -9.22 27.01 3.91
CA LEU A 475 -8.45 25.77 4.07
C LEU A 475 -7.23 25.74 3.14
N ILE A 476 -7.40 26.02 1.85
CA ILE A 476 -6.29 26.04 0.88
C ILE A 476 -5.19 27.03 1.31
N ARG A 477 -5.56 28.25 1.74
CA ARG A 477 -4.57 29.21 2.26
C ARG A 477 -3.87 28.71 3.52
N LYS A 478 -4.59 28.04 4.43
CA LYS A 478 -3.99 27.44 5.62
C LYS A 478 -3.05 26.28 5.29
N MET A 479 -3.37 25.46 4.29
CA MET A 479 -2.48 24.42 3.79
C MET A 479 -1.18 25.03 3.23
N ILE A 480 -1.29 26.12 2.47
CA ILE A 480 -0.13 26.88 1.95
C ILE A 480 0.71 27.45 3.10
N GLU A 481 0.10 28.15 4.05
CA GLU A 481 0.76 28.74 5.23
C GLU A 481 1.53 27.69 6.03
N GLN A 482 1.01 26.46 6.07
CA GLN A 482 1.62 25.37 6.81
C GLN A 482 2.61 24.55 5.95
N HIS A 483 2.66 24.72 4.63
CA HIS A 483 3.42 23.86 3.72
C HIS A 483 2.90 22.40 3.66
N LEU A 484 1.57 22.23 3.63
CA LEU A 484 0.93 20.95 3.32
C LEU A 484 0.71 20.83 1.81
N LEU A 485 0.90 19.65 1.23
CA LEU A 485 0.62 19.40 -0.18
C LEU A 485 -0.90 19.35 -0.39
N ILE A 486 -1.37 20.04 -1.43
CA ILE A 486 -2.77 20.13 -1.83
C ILE A 486 -2.99 19.15 -2.97
N GLN A 487 -3.82 18.12 -2.74
CA GLN A 487 -4.25 17.21 -3.80
C GLN A 487 -5.50 17.78 -4.48
N THR A 488 -5.44 17.97 -5.79
CA THR A 488 -6.52 18.60 -6.58
C THR A 488 -7.43 17.60 -7.30
N ASP A 489 -7.05 16.33 -7.29
CA ASP A 489 -7.91 15.27 -7.80
C ASP A 489 -9.19 15.19 -6.94
N HIS A 490 -10.27 14.67 -7.52
CA HIS A 490 -11.63 14.68 -6.95
C HIS A 490 -12.24 16.06 -6.67
N MET A 491 -11.51 17.16 -6.81
CA MET A 491 -12.15 18.48 -6.90
C MET A 491 -12.84 18.62 -8.27
N SER A 492 -14.06 19.14 -8.29
CA SER A 492 -14.69 19.55 -9.55
C SER A 492 -13.76 20.49 -10.30
N SER A 493 -13.82 20.54 -11.62
CA SER A 493 -12.97 21.42 -12.41
C SER A 493 -13.06 22.88 -11.95
N LYS A 494 -14.24 23.30 -11.46
CA LYS A 494 -14.47 24.63 -10.88
C LYS A 494 -13.79 24.80 -9.52
N THR A 495 -13.82 23.79 -8.66
CA THR A 495 -13.13 23.78 -7.37
C THR A 495 -11.61 23.75 -7.55
N ALA A 496 -11.12 22.86 -8.42
CA ALA A 496 -9.70 22.70 -8.74
C ALA A 496 -9.11 23.98 -9.33
N ASP A 497 -9.79 24.60 -10.31
CA ASP A 497 -9.37 25.85 -10.94
C ASP A 497 -9.16 26.98 -9.91
N ALA A 498 -10.10 27.12 -8.97
CA ALA A 498 -10.02 28.10 -7.91
C ALA A 498 -8.90 27.77 -6.89
N ALA A 499 -8.72 26.51 -6.52
CA ALA A 499 -7.64 26.09 -5.62
C ALA A 499 -6.25 26.33 -6.24
N VAL A 500 -6.08 25.98 -7.52
CA VAL A 500 -4.85 26.25 -8.29
C VAL A 500 -4.62 27.76 -8.41
N ALA A 501 -5.66 28.56 -8.66
CA ALA A 501 -5.53 30.02 -8.71
C ALA A 501 -5.02 30.62 -7.37
N ILE A 502 -5.48 30.11 -6.23
CA ILE A 502 -4.96 30.51 -4.93
C ILE A 502 -3.48 30.12 -4.81
N ALA A 503 -3.10 28.89 -5.19
CA ALA A 503 -1.71 28.45 -5.13
C ALA A 503 -0.78 29.30 -6.03
N GLU A 504 -1.26 29.70 -7.22
CA GLU A 504 -0.55 30.62 -8.13
C GLU A 504 -0.30 31.99 -7.51
N GLN A 505 -1.33 32.59 -6.88
CA GLN A 505 -1.23 33.88 -6.20
C GLN A 505 -0.20 33.86 -5.07
N HIS A 506 -0.01 32.69 -4.43
CA HIS A 506 0.94 32.49 -3.35
C HIS A 506 2.29 31.93 -3.81
N HIS A 507 2.49 31.71 -5.12
CA HIS A 507 3.68 31.06 -5.69
C HIS A 507 4.02 29.72 -5.02
N TYR A 508 3.00 28.91 -4.74
CA TYR A 508 3.13 27.69 -3.95
C TYR A 508 3.25 26.44 -4.84
N SER A 509 4.40 25.76 -4.79
CA SER A 509 4.66 24.55 -5.58
C SER A 509 4.02 23.27 -5.01
N GLY A 510 3.44 23.32 -3.80
CA GLY A 510 2.88 22.14 -3.14
C GLY A 510 1.50 21.74 -3.66
N VAL A 511 1.30 21.71 -4.99
CA VAL A 511 0.06 21.28 -5.65
C VAL A 511 0.32 19.97 -6.39
N VAL A 512 -0.55 18.99 -6.15
CA VAL A 512 -0.40 17.63 -6.64
C VAL A 512 -1.68 17.17 -7.34
N SER A 513 -1.55 16.61 -8.54
CA SER A 513 -2.50 15.64 -9.08
C SER A 513 -1.92 14.25 -8.82
N ALA A 514 -2.68 13.39 -8.16
CA ALA A 514 -2.23 12.22 -7.40
C ALA A 514 -2.49 10.87 -8.08
N HIS A 515 -3.63 10.63 -8.74
CA HIS A 515 -3.90 9.32 -9.35
C HIS A 515 -4.98 9.27 -10.43
N CYS A 516 -6.03 10.08 -10.40
CA CYS A 516 -7.07 10.09 -11.43
C CYS A 516 -7.95 11.33 -11.28
N CYS A 517 -9.12 11.32 -11.93
CA CYS A 517 -10.25 12.12 -11.44
C CYS A 517 -9.88 13.61 -11.32
N SER A 518 -9.00 14.02 -12.24
CA SER A 518 -8.23 15.25 -12.20
C SER A 518 -8.80 16.23 -13.20
N SER A 519 -8.20 17.41 -13.30
CA SER A 519 -8.51 18.40 -14.32
C SER A 519 -7.29 18.60 -15.23
N PRO A 520 -7.05 17.73 -16.23
CA PRO A 520 -5.85 17.79 -17.08
C PRO A 520 -5.62 19.14 -17.75
N GLN A 521 -6.70 19.88 -18.04
CA GLN A 521 -6.65 21.24 -18.56
C GLN A 521 -5.87 22.21 -17.65
N LEU A 522 -5.74 21.90 -16.36
CA LEU A 522 -5.01 22.70 -15.37
C LEU A 522 -3.53 22.28 -15.23
N PHE A 523 -3.08 21.17 -15.84
CA PHE A 523 -1.73 20.65 -15.60
C PHE A 523 -0.64 21.63 -15.99
N HIS A 524 -0.82 22.40 -17.08
CA HIS A 524 0.13 23.45 -17.46
C HIS A 524 0.32 24.50 -16.35
N ARG A 525 -0.74 24.83 -15.60
CA ARG A 525 -0.70 25.76 -14.46
C ARG A 525 -0.05 25.14 -13.24
N ILE A 526 -0.36 23.87 -12.95
CA ILE A 526 0.29 23.09 -11.89
C ILE A 526 1.82 23.04 -12.14
N TYR A 527 2.25 22.73 -13.36
CA TYR A 527 3.68 22.75 -13.71
C TYR A 527 4.27 24.17 -13.68
N ALA A 528 3.51 25.20 -14.10
CA ALA A 528 3.96 26.59 -14.07
C ALA A 528 4.26 27.13 -12.65
N ILE A 529 3.77 26.46 -11.60
CA ILE A 529 4.11 26.76 -10.19
C ILE A 529 5.04 25.73 -9.55
N GLY A 530 5.49 24.72 -10.30
CA GLY A 530 6.41 23.68 -9.83
C GLY A 530 5.74 22.51 -9.13
N GLY A 531 4.44 22.32 -9.36
CA GLY A 531 3.66 21.18 -8.85
C GLY A 531 4.04 19.85 -9.49
N TYR A 532 3.32 18.81 -9.07
CA TYR A 532 3.63 17.42 -9.37
C TYR A 532 2.39 16.68 -9.88
N VAL A 533 2.55 15.86 -10.93
CA VAL A 533 1.44 15.05 -11.48
C VAL A 533 1.80 13.57 -11.47
N ASN A 534 0.86 12.77 -10.99
CA ASN A 534 0.91 11.32 -10.94
C ASN A 534 -0.30 10.81 -11.73
N PRO A 535 -0.15 10.50 -13.03
CA PRO A 535 -1.24 9.95 -13.80
C PRO A 535 -1.56 8.52 -13.33
N PRO A 536 -2.80 8.05 -13.60
CA PRO A 536 -3.16 6.66 -13.33
C PRO A 536 -2.22 5.72 -14.08
N VAL A 537 -2.00 4.54 -13.50
CA VAL A 537 -1.27 3.48 -14.18
C VAL A 537 -1.98 3.04 -15.46
N GLY A 538 -1.20 2.72 -16.48
CA GLY A 538 -1.73 2.25 -17.76
C GLY A 538 -0.73 1.34 -18.48
N PRO A 539 -1.14 0.70 -19.59
CA PRO A 539 -0.25 -0.12 -20.40
C PRO A 539 0.99 0.67 -20.85
N GLY A 540 2.15 0.00 -20.91
CA GLY A 540 3.46 0.69 -21.01
C GLY A 540 3.57 1.76 -22.10
N SER A 541 3.08 1.51 -23.31
CA SER A 541 3.15 2.51 -24.41
C SER A 541 2.21 3.70 -24.18
N ALA A 542 1.02 3.46 -23.62
CA ALA A 542 0.07 4.51 -23.29
C ALA A 542 0.62 5.39 -22.16
N PHE A 543 1.18 4.78 -21.12
CA PHE A 543 1.80 5.49 -20.01
C PHE A 543 2.99 6.36 -20.45
N VAL A 544 3.84 5.85 -21.35
CA VAL A 544 4.92 6.65 -21.97
C VAL A 544 4.37 7.82 -22.77
N GLN A 545 3.23 7.66 -23.45
CA GLN A 545 2.61 8.77 -24.16
C GLN A 545 2.06 9.84 -23.21
N THR A 546 1.46 9.44 -22.08
CA THR A 546 1.07 10.37 -21.01
C THR A 546 2.28 11.15 -20.50
N TRP A 547 3.39 10.47 -20.21
CA TRP A 547 4.64 11.14 -19.82
C TRP A 547 5.11 12.17 -20.87
N LYS A 548 5.04 11.85 -22.17
CA LYS A 548 5.43 12.78 -23.24
C LYS A 548 4.52 14.01 -23.29
N ASN A 549 3.21 13.82 -23.13
CA ASN A 549 2.23 14.90 -23.16
C ASN A 549 2.45 15.86 -21.99
N ASP A 550 2.61 15.32 -20.79
CA ASP A 550 2.89 16.09 -19.57
C ASP A 550 4.23 16.80 -19.65
N ARG A 551 5.26 16.13 -20.18
CA ARG A 551 6.56 16.74 -20.38
C ARG A 551 6.50 17.92 -21.35
N ALA A 552 5.63 17.87 -22.35
CA ALA A 552 5.47 18.95 -23.33
C ALA A 552 4.87 20.24 -22.73
N VAL A 553 4.13 20.13 -21.62
CA VAL A 553 3.56 21.27 -20.88
C VAL A 553 4.31 21.60 -19.58
N SER A 554 5.48 20.97 -19.38
CA SER A 554 6.34 21.26 -18.23
C SER A 554 7.00 22.64 -18.33
N GLU A 555 7.41 23.19 -17.18
CA GLU A 555 8.00 24.51 -17.07
C GLU A 555 9.51 24.41 -16.74
N PRO A 556 10.42 24.88 -17.62
CA PRO A 556 11.87 24.75 -17.45
C PRO A 556 12.45 25.35 -16.16
N LYS A 557 11.78 26.32 -15.51
CA LYS A 557 12.26 26.90 -14.25
C LYS A 557 12.22 25.94 -13.06
N TYR A 558 11.47 24.83 -13.16
CA TYR A 558 11.35 23.81 -12.13
C TYR A 558 11.81 22.43 -12.61
N SER A 559 12.10 21.54 -11.66
CA SER A 559 12.21 20.12 -11.96
C SER A 559 10.85 19.58 -12.42
N PHE A 560 10.85 18.76 -13.46
CA PHE A 560 9.63 18.10 -13.94
C PHE A 560 9.12 17.09 -12.89
N GLY A 561 8.02 17.42 -12.21
CA GLY A 561 7.41 16.58 -11.19
C GLY A 561 6.44 15.56 -11.80
N PHE A 562 6.92 14.35 -12.04
CA PHE A 562 6.13 13.29 -12.67
C PHE A 562 6.37 11.93 -12.01
N GLY A 563 5.30 11.23 -11.64
CA GLY A 563 5.32 9.89 -11.07
C GLY A 563 4.25 9.00 -11.69
N TRP A 564 3.61 8.18 -10.87
CA TRP A 564 2.43 7.38 -11.18
C TRP A 564 1.59 7.27 -9.91
N GLY A 565 0.28 7.16 -10.05
CA GLY A 565 -0.65 6.83 -8.96
C GLY A 565 -1.35 5.53 -9.30
N SER A 566 -1.02 4.42 -8.64
CA SER A 566 -1.74 3.16 -8.91
C SER A 566 -3.14 3.16 -8.39
N ASP A 567 -3.38 3.86 -7.29
CA ASP A 567 -4.62 3.75 -6.55
C ASP A 567 -4.95 2.27 -6.21
N MET A 568 -3.88 1.51 -5.95
CA MET A 568 -3.98 0.12 -5.51
C MET A 568 -4.73 0.06 -4.18
N ASN A 569 -5.67 -0.88 -4.08
CA ASN A 569 -6.66 -1.03 -3.00
C ASN A 569 -7.63 0.16 -2.83
N GLY A 570 -7.60 1.20 -3.67
CA GLY A 570 -8.53 2.36 -3.64
C GLY A 570 -9.66 2.27 -4.65
N LEU A 571 -9.97 1.05 -5.11
CA LEU A 571 -11.01 0.77 -6.11
C LEU A 571 -10.66 1.18 -7.56
N ALA A 572 -9.38 1.44 -7.87
CA ALA A 572 -8.92 1.54 -9.25
C ALA A 572 -8.53 0.20 -9.87
N ALA A 573 -9.07 -0.04 -11.08
CA ALA A 573 -8.63 -1.14 -11.91
C ALA A 573 -7.17 -0.93 -12.37
N GLN A 574 -6.42 -2.02 -12.37
CA GLN A 574 -5.02 -2.06 -12.77
C GLN A 574 -4.88 -2.49 -14.24
N PRO A 575 -3.78 -2.14 -14.92
CA PRO A 575 -3.53 -2.66 -16.26
C PRO A 575 -3.33 -4.18 -16.18
N GLY A 576 -4.10 -4.93 -16.97
CA GLY A 576 -3.87 -6.35 -17.17
C GLY A 576 -2.55 -6.66 -17.87
N PRO A 577 -2.20 -7.96 -18.03
CA PRO A 577 -1.01 -8.36 -18.76
C PRO A 577 -0.98 -7.74 -20.16
N TYR A 578 0.12 -7.05 -20.50
CA TYR A 578 0.29 -6.40 -21.80
C TYR A 578 1.54 -6.92 -22.51
N LEU A 579 1.52 -6.85 -23.85
CA LEU A 579 2.67 -7.21 -24.68
C LEU A 579 3.59 -5.99 -24.92
N PRO A 580 4.92 -6.18 -24.99
CA PRO A 580 5.64 -7.44 -24.74
C PRO A 580 5.66 -7.77 -23.24
N GLU A 581 5.44 -9.03 -22.91
CA GLU A 581 5.56 -9.52 -21.53
C GLU A 581 6.98 -9.31 -21.00
N ILE A 582 7.10 -8.95 -19.72
CA ILE A 582 8.40 -8.88 -19.05
C ILE A 582 8.96 -10.30 -18.93
N GLY A 583 10.04 -10.58 -19.67
CA GLY A 583 10.76 -11.84 -19.59
C GLY A 583 11.58 -11.95 -18.30
N TYR A 584 11.45 -13.07 -17.58
CA TYR A 584 12.27 -13.38 -16.42
C TYR A 584 13.47 -14.28 -16.80
N PRO A 585 14.65 -14.07 -16.19
CA PRO A 585 14.96 -13.02 -15.22
C PRO A 585 15.14 -11.65 -15.90
N PHE A 586 14.77 -10.58 -15.19
CA PHE A 586 15.09 -9.20 -15.59
C PHE A 586 15.84 -8.47 -14.48
N ARG A 587 16.41 -7.30 -14.79
CA ARG A 587 17.13 -6.46 -13.82
C ARG A 587 16.38 -5.16 -13.54
N SER A 588 16.54 -4.63 -12.32
CA SER A 588 16.14 -3.26 -11.97
C SER A 588 16.74 -2.24 -12.95
N TYR A 589 16.16 -1.03 -13.00
CA TYR A 589 16.60 0.02 -13.93
C TYR A 589 18.10 0.37 -13.79
N ASP A 590 18.68 0.15 -12.61
CA ASP A 590 20.09 0.39 -12.29
C ASP A 590 20.98 -0.87 -12.39
N GLY A 591 20.41 -2.01 -12.77
CA GLY A 591 21.10 -3.29 -12.96
C GLY A 591 21.48 -4.04 -11.69
N ARG A 592 21.17 -3.51 -10.49
CA ARG A 592 21.68 -4.04 -9.20
C ARG A 592 20.85 -5.15 -8.59
N VAL A 593 19.57 -5.25 -8.93
CA VAL A 593 18.68 -6.30 -8.47
C VAL A 593 18.25 -7.13 -9.66
N THR A 594 18.30 -8.46 -9.53
CA THR A 594 17.78 -9.42 -10.50
C THR A 594 16.47 -10.00 -9.97
N PHE A 595 15.42 -9.97 -10.76
CA PHE A 595 14.11 -10.54 -10.43
C PHE A 595 13.93 -11.89 -11.12
N THR A 596 13.37 -12.84 -10.39
CA THR A 596 12.92 -14.14 -10.88
C THR A 596 11.41 -14.27 -10.73
N ARG A 597 10.87 -15.34 -11.32
CA ARG A 597 9.48 -15.74 -11.10
C ARG A 597 9.26 -16.23 -9.69
#